data_AF-A0A9R1AWI2-F1
#
_entry.id   AF-A0A9R1AWI2-F1
#
_cell.length_a   1.000
_cell.length_b   1.000
_cell.length_c   1.000
_cell.angle_alpha   90.00
_cell.angle_beta   90.00
_cell.angle_gamma   90.00
#
_symmetry.space_group_name_H-M   'P 1'
#
loop_
_entity.id
_entity.type
_entity.pdbx_description
1 polymer ?
#
loop_
_entity_poly.entity_id
_entity_poly.type
_entity_poly.pdbx_seq_one_letter_code
_entity_poly.pdbx_strand_id
1 'polypeptide(L)'
;MNFPLLKKLTLFYISISEHVLHRLLSGCHALESLYMAEVRAAGCLRVSSPTITTIIFRHSSSEKAELVIEDAPCLLRLLLTDCNRDDCVTVRVISAPNLKILGPFLVVVSKLLLFQGISSVSSTNSMHTLKVLALKPSGDKLLAVLNILRWFPCLEKLCIIFHKHYEMHEENEPQYDPLHPIECLESHLKKVVFKSFQGYRRQVEFARFFVLNAKVLDKMEFEVYNHYRSEMVAYQYRLLQVENRASRHARFEFRTTSMPINMSMISQWLPFRPIHRVDA
;
A
#
# COMPACT_ATOMS: atom_id res chain seq x y z
N MET A 1 -16.58 -25.25 -15.06
CA MET A 1 -16.38 -24.05 -15.88
C MET A 1 -14.92 -24.08 -16.31
N ASN A 2 -14.64 -24.07 -17.62
CA ASN A 2 -13.28 -24.10 -18.15
C ASN A 2 -13.12 -22.94 -19.11
N PHE A 3 -12.22 -22.02 -18.81
CA PHE A 3 -11.94 -20.82 -19.58
C PHE A 3 -10.43 -20.71 -19.83
N PRO A 4 -9.86 -21.58 -20.68
CA PRO A 4 -8.42 -21.76 -20.79
C PRO A 4 -7.69 -20.52 -21.31
N LEU A 5 -8.37 -19.67 -22.08
CA LEU A 5 -7.83 -18.46 -22.70
C LEU A 5 -8.15 -17.17 -21.91
N LEU A 6 -8.85 -17.27 -20.78
CA LEU A 6 -9.28 -16.09 -20.03
C LEU A 6 -8.09 -15.45 -19.32
N LYS A 7 -7.70 -14.27 -19.79
CA LYS A 7 -6.59 -13.49 -19.21
C LYS A 7 -7.00 -12.57 -18.07
N LYS A 8 -8.24 -12.11 -18.06
CA LYS A 8 -8.73 -11.13 -17.09
C LYS A 8 -10.08 -11.56 -16.56
N LEU A 9 -10.20 -11.60 -15.23
CA LEU A 9 -11.42 -11.94 -14.54
C LEU A 9 -11.80 -10.78 -13.63
N THR A 10 -13.03 -10.29 -13.79
CA THR A 10 -13.60 -9.22 -12.97
C THR A 10 -14.85 -9.76 -12.28
N LEU A 11 -14.84 -9.73 -10.95
CA LEU A 11 -15.93 -10.13 -10.08
C LEU A 11 -16.44 -8.87 -9.40
N PHE A 12 -17.70 -8.50 -9.65
CA PHE A 12 -18.27 -7.24 -9.18
C PHE A 12 -19.63 -7.46 -8.51
N TYR A 13 -19.80 -6.96 -7.28
CA TYR A 13 -21.04 -7.13 -6.49
C TYR A 13 -21.52 -8.59 -6.36
N ILE A 14 -20.60 -9.51 -6.05
CA ILE A 14 -20.94 -10.93 -5.87
C ILE A 14 -20.70 -11.42 -4.44
N SER A 15 -21.49 -12.40 -4.02
CA SER A 15 -21.17 -13.26 -2.88
C SER A 15 -20.51 -14.52 -3.41
N ILE A 16 -19.28 -14.81 -2.99
CA ILE A 16 -18.51 -15.97 -3.46
C ILE A 16 -17.95 -16.74 -2.28
N SER A 17 -18.13 -18.07 -2.29
CA SER A 17 -17.48 -18.96 -1.33
C SER A 17 -16.10 -19.37 -1.83
N GLU A 18 -15.23 -19.76 -0.88
CA GLU A 18 -13.88 -20.24 -1.16
C GLU A 18 -13.85 -21.32 -2.25
N HIS A 19 -14.71 -22.34 -2.14
CA HIS A 19 -14.75 -23.46 -3.06
C HIS A 19 -15.11 -23.04 -4.50
N VAL A 20 -15.97 -22.03 -4.66
CA VAL A 20 -16.36 -21.52 -5.98
C VAL A 20 -15.22 -20.71 -6.58
N LEU A 21 -14.54 -19.88 -5.78
CA LEU A 21 -13.37 -19.13 -6.25
C LEU A 21 -12.25 -20.08 -6.68
N HIS A 22 -11.93 -21.10 -5.87
CA HIS A 22 -10.91 -22.09 -6.20
C HIS A 22 -11.25 -22.84 -7.49
N ARG A 23 -12.50 -23.31 -7.65
CA ARG A 23 -12.95 -24.00 -8.87
C ARG A 23 -12.92 -23.10 -10.11
N LEU A 24 -13.23 -21.81 -9.95
CA LEU A 24 -13.16 -20.83 -11.03
C LEU A 24 -11.71 -20.61 -11.47
N LEU A 25 -10.80 -20.40 -10.50
CA LEU A 25 -9.38 -20.21 -10.76
C LEU A 25 -8.72 -21.46 -11.36
N SER A 26 -9.10 -22.66 -10.91
CA SER A 26 -8.56 -23.91 -11.46
C SER A 26 -8.92 -24.12 -12.93
N GLY A 27 -10.02 -23.52 -13.41
CA GLY A 27 -10.43 -23.55 -14.82
C GLY A 27 -9.86 -22.42 -15.67
N CYS A 28 -9.08 -21.49 -15.10
CA CYS A 28 -8.55 -20.32 -15.81
C CYS A 28 -7.00 -20.40 -15.88
N HIS A 29 -6.47 -21.16 -16.84
CA HIS A 29 -5.04 -21.42 -16.93
C HIS A 29 -4.22 -20.21 -17.41
N ALA A 30 -4.79 -19.33 -18.23
CA ALA A 30 -4.12 -18.13 -18.74
C ALA A 30 -4.41 -16.84 -17.92
N LEU A 31 -4.93 -16.96 -16.69
CA LEU A 31 -5.39 -15.80 -15.93
C LEU A 31 -4.23 -14.92 -15.45
N GLU A 32 -4.11 -13.73 -16.01
CA GLU A 32 -3.08 -12.76 -15.66
C GLU A 32 -3.58 -11.74 -14.63
N SER A 33 -4.88 -11.43 -14.60
CA SER A 33 -5.45 -10.39 -13.72
C SER A 33 -6.78 -10.81 -13.10
N LEU A 34 -6.85 -10.71 -11.77
CA LEU A 34 -8.06 -10.90 -10.98
C LEU A 34 -8.46 -9.58 -10.32
N TYR A 35 -9.63 -9.07 -10.68
CA TYR A 35 -10.25 -7.92 -10.05
C TYR A 35 -11.49 -8.37 -9.28
N MET A 36 -11.46 -8.21 -7.98
CA MET A 36 -12.57 -8.51 -7.08
C MET A 36 -13.01 -7.21 -6.44
N ALA A 37 -14.17 -6.70 -6.82
CA ALA A 37 -14.70 -5.49 -6.24
C ALA A 37 -16.11 -5.68 -5.69
N GLU A 38 -16.32 -5.15 -4.48
CA GLU A 38 -17.58 -5.27 -3.75
C GLU A 38 -17.97 -6.74 -3.51
N VAL A 39 -16.96 -7.59 -3.27
CA VAL A 39 -17.17 -9.02 -3.02
C VAL A 39 -17.53 -9.23 -1.56
N ARG A 40 -18.65 -9.91 -1.32
CA ARG A 40 -19.02 -10.43 0.00
C ARG A 40 -18.37 -11.79 0.16
N ALA A 41 -17.32 -11.84 0.97
CA ALA A 41 -16.62 -13.06 1.31
C ALA A 41 -16.78 -13.30 2.81
N ALA A 42 -17.60 -14.28 3.16
CA ALA A 42 -17.67 -14.75 4.54
C ALA A 42 -16.50 -15.72 4.77
N GLY A 43 -15.52 -15.31 5.59
CA GLY A 43 -14.38 -16.16 5.95
C GLY A 43 -13.17 -16.01 5.03
N CYS A 44 -12.61 -17.13 4.58
CA CYS A 44 -11.30 -17.20 3.90
C CYS A 44 -11.45 -17.35 2.38
N LEU A 45 -10.75 -16.53 1.60
CA LEU A 45 -10.59 -16.66 0.16
C LEU A 45 -9.16 -17.07 -0.14
N ARG A 46 -8.97 -18.30 -0.61
CA ARG A 46 -7.68 -18.79 -1.07
C ARG A 46 -7.52 -18.56 -2.57
N VAL A 47 -6.39 -17.97 -2.93
CA VAL A 47 -5.98 -17.77 -4.32
C VAL A 47 -4.70 -18.56 -4.56
N SER A 48 -4.79 -19.52 -5.47
CA SER A 48 -3.66 -20.25 -6.02
C SER A 48 -3.77 -20.20 -7.55
N SER A 49 -2.73 -19.67 -8.20
CA SER A 49 -2.69 -19.57 -9.65
C SER A 49 -1.25 -19.34 -10.13
N PRO A 50 -0.75 -20.17 -11.06
CA PRO A 50 0.62 -20.04 -11.54
C PRO A 50 0.84 -18.84 -12.48
N THR A 51 -0.22 -18.33 -13.11
CA THR A 51 -0.14 -17.28 -14.16
C THR A 51 -0.57 -15.91 -13.68
N ILE A 52 -1.18 -15.82 -12.50
CA ILE A 52 -1.72 -14.56 -12.00
C ILE A 52 -0.59 -13.56 -11.71
N THR A 53 -0.71 -12.38 -12.29
CA THR A 53 0.28 -11.29 -12.14
C THR A 53 -0.24 -10.16 -11.27
N THR A 54 -1.55 -9.95 -11.27
CA THR A 54 -2.20 -8.84 -10.57
C THR A 54 -3.48 -9.30 -9.89
N ILE A 55 -3.57 -9.03 -8.58
CA ILE A 55 -4.78 -9.20 -7.79
C ILE A 55 -5.19 -7.83 -7.25
N ILE A 56 -6.45 -7.47 -7.45
CA ILE A 56 -7.06 -6.30 -6.83
C ILE A 56 -8.26 -6.77 -6.05
N PHE A 57 -8.30 -6.46 -4.75
CA PHE A 57 -9.36 -6.87 -3.86
C PHE A 57 -9.99 -5.66 -3.16
N ARG A 58 -11.32 -5.53 -3.29
CA ARG A 58 -12.17 -4.58 -2.60
C ARG A 58 -13.27 -5.33 -1.88
N HIS A 59 -13.25 -5.26 -0.57
CA HIS A 59 -14.28 -5.85 0.27
C HIS A 59 -15.33 -4.79 0.65
N SER A 60 -16.61 -5.15 0.54
CA SER A 60 -17.72 -4.24 0.83
C SER A 60 -18.65 -4.71 1.94
N SER A 61 -18.34 -5.84 2.59
CA SER A 61 -19.10 -6.32 3.75
C SER A 61 -18.52 -5.77 5.06
N SER A 62 -19.37 -5.72 6.10
CA SER A 62 -18.95 -5.49 7.48
C SER A 62 -18.30 -6.73 8.11
N GLU A 63 -18.43 -7.89 7.48
CA GLU A 63 -17.85 -9.15 7.94
C GLU A 63 -16.32 -9.15 7.78
N LYS A 64 -15.62 -9.95 8.59
CA LYS A 64 -14.18 -10.14 8.41
C LYS A 64 -13.93 -11.12 7.27
N ALA A 65 -13.21 -10.67 6.25
CA ALA A 65 -12.70 -11.48 5.15
C ALA A 65 -11.19 -11.66 5.30
N GLU A 66 -10.72 -12.87 5.00
CA GLU A 66 -9.29 -13.18 4.90
C GLU A 66 -8.96 -13.53 3.46
N LEU A 67 -7.99 -12.84 2.84
CA LEU A 67 -7.44 -13.20 1.53
C LEU A 67 -6.09 -13.90 1.73
N VAL A 68 -6.01 -15.16 1.32
CA VAL A 68 -4.80 -15.98 1.43
C VAL A 68 -4.24 -16.22 0.03
N ILE A 69 -3.00 -15.79 -0.20
CA ILE A 69 -2.24 -16.13 -1.40
C ILE A 69 -1.42 -17.38 -1.09
N GLU A 70 -1.89 -18.54 -1.56
CA GLU A 70 -1.27 -19.82 -1.24
C GLU A 70 -0.05 -20.09 -2.11
N ASP A 71 -0.23 -20.10 -3.43
CA ASP A 71 0.85 -20.25 -4.40
C ASP A 71 0.57 -19.40 -5.65
N ALA A 72 1.32 -18.30 -5.78
CA ALA A 72 1.19 -17.38 -6.90
C ALA A 72 2.59 -16.91 -7.36
N PRO A 73 3.37 -17.77 -8.04
CA PRO A 73 4.75 -17.50 -8.40
C PRO A 73 4.91 -16.29 -9.34
N CYS A 74 3.93 -16.03 -10.21
CA CYS A 74 3.96 -14.90 -11.14
C CYS A 74 3.34 -13.61 -10.57
N LEU A 75 2.88 -13.61 -9.31
CA LEU A 75 2.19 -12.46 -8.73
C LEU A 75 3.17 -11.30 -8.55
N LEU A 76 2.97 -10.23 -9.32
CA LEU A 76 3.76 -9.01 -9.26
C LEU A 76 3.09 -7.94 -8.39
N ARG A 77 1.76 -7.95 -8.32
CA ARG A 77 0.97 -6.84 -7.79
C ARG A 77 -0.22 -7.32 -6.96
N LEU A 78 -0.27 -6.91 -5.70
CA LEU A 78 -1.40 -7.15 -4.81
C LEU A 78 -1.93 -5.81 -4.30
N LEU A 79 -3.10 -5.41 -4.78
CA LEU A 79 -3.71 -4.14 -4.43
C LEU A 79 -4.98 -4.35 -3.60
N LEU A 80 -5.05 -3.62 -2.49
CA LEU A 80 -6.20 -3.63 -1.59
C LEU A 80 -6.86 -2.25 -1.69
N THR A 81 -8.16 -2.22 -1.95
CA THR A 81 -8.87 -0.96 -2.19
C THR A 81 -9.88 -0.67 -1.08
N ASP A 82 -10.20 0.61 -0.91
CA ASP A 82 -10.85 1.17 0.27
C ASP A 82 -12.06 0.36 0.73
N CYS A 83 -11.93 -0.22 1.92
CA CYS A 83 -13.03 -0.83 2.65
C CYS A 83 -13.52 0.26 3.62
N ASN A 84 -14.75 0.75 3.44
CA ASN A 84 -15.35 1.83 4.25
C ASN A 84 -15.37 1.56 5.77
N ARG A 85 -15.00 0.34 6.19
CA ARG A 85 -14.79 -0.09 7.56
C ARG A 85 -13.43 -0.77 7.60
N ASP A 86 -12.48 -0.03 8.11
CA ASP A 86 -11.04 -0.23 8.06
C ASP A 86 -10.55 -1.57 8.70
N ASP A 87 -11.44 -2.35 9.33
CA ASP A 87 -11.14 -3.59 10.07
C ASP A 87 -11.57 -4.92 9.42
N CYS A 88 -12.12 -4.89 8.21
CA CYS A 88 -12.80 -6.05 7.66
C CYS A 88 -11.94 -6.97 6.77
N VAL A 89 -10.67 -6.64 6.46
CA VAL A 89 -9.85 -7.47 5.56
C VAL A 89 -8.48 -7.78 6.15
N THR A 90 -8.17 -9.07 6.29
CA THR A 90 -6.82 -9.57 6.58
C THR A 90 -6.22 -10.19 5.32
N VAL A 91 -4.94 -9.95 5.07
CA VAL A 91 -4.23 -10.55 3.93
C VAL A 91 -3.04 -11.35 4.42
N ARG A 92 -3.00 -12.63 4.04
CA ARG A 92 -1.90 -13.55 4.34
C ARG A 92 -1.26 -13.99 3.02
N VAL A 93 0.03 -13.75 2.89
CA VAL A 93 0.81 -14.23 1.74
C VAL A 93 1.67 -15.40 2.21
N ILE A 94 1.45 -16.58 1.63
CA ILE A 94 2.24 -17.80 1.91
C ILE A 94 3.39 -17.87 0.89
N SER A 95 3.08 -17.90 -0.40
CA SER A 95 4.07 -17.93 -1.48
C SER A 95 3.72 -16.97 -2.62
N ALA A 96 4.53 -15.91 -2.74
CA ALA A 96 4.48 -14.96 -3.86
C ALA A 96 5.89 -14.36 -4.08
N PRO A 97 6.86 -15.15 -4.56
CA PRO A 97 8.28 -14.77 -4.61
C PRO A 97 8.54 -13.50 -5.44
N ASN A 98 7.78 -13.30 -6.53
CA ASN A 98 7.97 -12.19 -7.45
C ASN A 98 7.15 -10.93 -7.10
N LEU A 99 6.56 -10.85 -5.90
CA LEU A 99 5.71 -9.72 -5.52
C LEU A 99 6.52 -8.42 -5.43
N LYS A 100 6.22 -7.46 -6.31
CA LYS A 100 6.91 -6.16 -6.40
C LYS A 100 6.11 -5.00 -5.80
N ILE A 101 4.78 -5.08 -5.85
CA ILE A 101 3.87 -4.00 -5.46
C ILE A 101 2.82 -4.52 -4.48
N LEU A 102 2.71 -3.88 -3.32
CA LEU A 102 1.72 -4.21 -2.29
C LEU A 102 0.98 -2.95 -1.80
N GLY A 103 -0.34 -3.06 -1.67
CA GLY A 103 -1.19 -2.10 -0.95
C GLY A 103 -2.18 -1.31 -1.83
N PRO A 104 -2.84 -0.28 -1.29
CA PRO A 104 -2.78 0.18 0.09
C PRO A 104 -3.54 -0.70 1.08
N PHE A 105 -2.95 -0.94 2.24
CA PHE A 105 -3.65 -1.58 3.36
C PHE A 105 -3.51 -0.77 4.63
N LEU A 106 -4.45 -0.96 5.55
CA LEU A 106 -4.46 -0.27 6.82
C LEU A 106 -3.44 -0.86 7.80
N VAL A 107 -2.62 0.01 8.39
CA VAL A 107 -1.65 -0.34 9.42
C VAL A 107 -2.39 -0.46 10.75
N VAL A 108 -3.04 -1.61 10.96
CA VAL A 108 -3.42 -2.07 12.29
C VAL A 108 -2.45 -3.19 12.64
N VAL A 109 -1.82 -3.09 13.81
CA VAL A 109 -0.78 -4.00 14.34
C VAL A 109 -1.17 -5.49 14.20
N SER A 110 -2.47 -5.80 14.10
CA SER A 110 -3.02 -7.14 13.98
C SER A 110 -3.24 -7.67 12.56
N LYS A 111 -3.02 -6.88 11.49
CA LYS A 111 -3.46 -7.26 10.11
C LYS A 111 -2.40 -7.67 9.12
N LEU A 112 -1.14 -7.42 9.43
CA LEU A 112 -0.05 -8.07 8.72
C LEU A 112 0.40 -9.28 9.53
N LEU A 113 -0.41 -10.33 9.51
CA LEU A 113 0.13 -11.70 9.62
C LEU A 113 0.80 -12.08 8.29
N LEU A 114 1.61 -11.16 7.77
CA LEU A 114 2.53 -11.43 6.68
C LEU A 114 3.54 -12.40 7.27
N PHE A 115 3.47 -13.64 6.78
CA PHE A 115 4.46 -14.68 7.05
C PHE A 115 4.54 -15.12 8.52
N GLN A 116 3.40 -15.46 9.15
CA GLN A 116 3.41 -16.37 10.31
C GLN A 116 3.94 -17.74 9.85
N GLY A 117 5.27 -17.87 9.90
CA GLY A 117 6.09 -18.91 9.31
C GLY A 117 7.57 -18.51 9.26
N ILE A 118 7.86 -17.21 9.29
CA ILE A 118 9.22 -16.69 9.48
C ILE A 118 9.40 -16.39 10.96
N SER A 119 9.85 -17.40 11.71
CA SER A 119 10.38 -17.24 13.06
C SER A 119 11.39 -16.09 13.07
N SER A 120 11.29 -15.20 14.08
CA SER A 120 12.10 -13.99 14.25
C SER A 120 13.59 -14.25 14.53
N VAL A 121 14.15 -15.38 14.09
CA VAL A 121 15.54 -15.78 14.39
C VAL A 121 16.25 -16.46 13.20
N SER A 122 15.57 -16.99 12.17
CA SER A 122 16.28 -17.56 11.00
C SER A 122 15.36 -17.86 9.80
N SER A 123 15.35 -17.02 8.77
CA SER A 123 15.15 -17.47 7.38
C SER A 123 15.36 -16.34 6.37
N THR A 124 16.31 -16.58 5.48
CA THR A 124 16.89 -15.74 4.42
C THR A 124 15.97 -15.46 3.22
N ASN A 125 14.66 -15.28 3.45
CA ASN A 125 13.69 -14.86 2.43
C ASN A 125 13.10 -13.48 2.77
N SER A 126 13.96 -12.57 3.25
CA SER A 126 13.67 -11.14 3.27
C SER A 126 13.10 -10.74 1.90
N MET A 127 11.98 -10.01 1.89
CA MET A 127 11.23 -9.64 0.69
C MET A 127 11.97 -8.59 -0.16
N HIS A 128 13.17 -8.93 -0.63
CA HIS A 128 14.02 -8.10 -1.48
C HIS A 128 13.36 -7.78 -2.83
N THR A 129 12.33 -8.54 -3.21
CA THR A 129 11.58 -8.32 -4.44
C THR A 129 10.57 -7.18 -4.35
N LEU A 130 10.12 -6.82 -3.14
CA LEU A 130 9.12 -5.77 -2.96
C LEU A 130 9.75 -4.38 -3.12
N LYS A 131 9.32 -3.66 -4.15
CA LYS A 131 9.84 -2.35 -4.54
C LYS A 131 8.90 -1.22 -4.19
N VAL A 132 7.61 -1.51 -4.10
CA VAL A 132 6.57 -0.51 -3.89
C VAL A 132 5.63 -0.95 -2.78
N LEU A 133 5.45 -0.06 -1.81
CA LEU A 133 4.53 -0.25 -0.70
C LEU A 133 3.60 0.94 -0.58
N ALA A 134 2.30 0.67 -0.46
CA ALA A 134 1.30 1.67 -0.10
C ALA A 134 0.66 1.30 1.24
N LEU A 135 0.54 2.27 2.14
CA LEU A 135 0.03 2.11 3.50
C LEU A 135 -0.99 3.19 3.82
N LYS A 136 -1.97 2.81 4.64
CA LYS A 136 -2.91 3.71 5.30
C LYS A 136 -2.65 3.63 6.80
N PRO A 137 -1.96 4.59 7.41
CA PRO A 137 -1.79 4.60 8.87
C PRO A 137 -3.14 4.84 9.55
N SER A 138 -3.51 4.01 10.54
CA SER A 138 -4.68 4.25 11.37
C SER A 138 -4.32 5.23 12.49
N GLY A 139 -5.02 6.35 12.59
CA GLY A 139 -4.92 7.28 13.72
C GLY A 139 -3.48 7.59 14.13
N ASP A 140 -3.17 7.32 15.38
CA ASP A 140 -1.90 7.55 16.08
C ASP A 140 -0.71 6.71 15.60
N LYS A 141 -0.89 5.65 14.79
CA LYS A 141 0.12 4.60 14.53
C LYS A 141 1.07 4.87 13.37
N LEU A 142 1.69 6.03 13.32
CA LEU A 142 2.66 6.35 12.27
C LEU A 142 3.97 5.59 12.44
N LEU A 143 4.40 5.33 13.68
CA LEU A 143 5.63 4.57 13.93
C LEU A 143 5.48 3.08 13.61
N ALA A 144 4.26 2.53 13.63
CA ALA A 144 4.02 1.18 13.15
C ALA A 144 4.45 1.01 11.67
N VAL A 145 4.37 2.08 10.87
CA VAL A 145 4.91 2.09 9.50
C VAL A 145 6.41 1.81 9.49
N LEU A 146 7.18 2.41 10.41
CA LEU A 146 8.63 2.22 10.47
C LEU A 146 9.02 0.77 10.76
N ASN A 147 8.27 0.11 11.64
CA ASN A 147 8.44 -1.33 11.90
C ASN A 147 8.15 -2.18 10.66
N ILE A 148 7.15 -1.79 9.86
CA ILE A 148 6.84 -2.46 8.59
C ILE A 148 7.96 -2.26 7.56
N LEU A 149 8.55 -1.06 7.49
CA LEU A 149 9.65 -0.78 6.55
C LEU A 149 10.88 -1.68 6.79
N ARG A 150 11.10 -2.13 8.03
CA ARG A 150 12.18 -3.09 8.36
C ARG A 150 12.03 -4.44 7.65
N TRP A 151 10.81 -4.80 7.22
CA TRP A 151 10.56 -6.05 6.50
C TRP A 151 10.87 -5.95 5.00
N PHE A 152 11.07 -4.74 4.47
CA PHE A 152 11.24 -4.46 3.05
C PHE A 152 12.56 -3.72 2.79
N PRO A 153 13.71 -4.39 2.90
CA PRO A 153 15.03 -3.76 2.81
C PRO A 153 15.31 -3.12 1.43
N CYS A 154 14.70 -3.65 0.37
CA CYS A 154 14.87 -3.16 -1.00
C CYS A 154 13.76 -2.23 -1.50
N LEU A 155 12.97 -1.65 -0.58
CA LEU A 155 11.84 -0.78 -0.93
C LEU A 155 12.33 0.50 -1.63
N GLU A 156 11.79 0.76 -2.82
CA GLU A 156 12.17 1.93 -3.63
C GLU A 156 11.14 3.07 -3.55
N LYS A 157 9.86 2.73 -3.38
CA LYS A 157 8.77 3.70 -3.31
C LYS A 157 7.80 3.39 -2.18
N LEU A 158 7.61 4.38 -1.31
CA LEU A 158 6.64 4.36 -0.23
C LEU A 158 5.51 5.35 -0.51
N CYS A 159 4.27 4.90 -0.37
CA CYS A 159 3.07 5.73 -0.46
C CYS A 159 2.30 5.66 0.87
N ILE A 160 2.10 6.80 1.51
CA ILE A 160 1.35 6.94 2.76
C ILE A 160 0.06 7.69 2.44
N ILE A 161 -1.09 7.10 2.78
CA ILE A 161 -2.40 7.64 2.44
C ILE A 161 -3.14 7.97 3.74
N PHE A 162 -3.30 9.26 4.04
CA PHE A 162 -4.05 9.70 5.21
C PHE A 162 -5.56 9.66 4.96
N HIS A 163 -6.32 9.34 6.01
CA HIS A 163 -7.77 9.43 6.02
C HIS A 163 -8.22 10.89 6.21
N LYS A 164 -9.37 11.24 5.63
CA LYS A 164 -9.86 12.64 5.59
C LYS A 164 -10.38 13.17 6.93
N HIS A 165 -10.74 12.31 7.90
CA HIS A 165 -11.59 12.69 9.03
C HIS A 165 -11.18 12.14 10.41
N TYR A 166 -9.97 11.62 10.57
CA TYR A 166 -9.49 11.22 11.90
C TYR A 166 -8.49 12.25 12.40
N GLU A 167 -8.90 13.00 13.42
CA GLU A 167 -7.96 13.69 14.31
C GLU A 167 -7.05 12.61 14.91
N MET A 168 -5.74 12.77 14.73
CA MET A 168 -4.80 11.91 15.43
C MET A 168 -4.73 12.40 16.87
N HIS A 169 -5.45 11.71 17.78
CA HIS A 169 -5.41 12.01 19.19
C HIS A 169 -3.97 11.97 19.72
N GLU A 170 -3.67 12.86 20.68
CA GLU A 170 -2.35 13.00 21.29
C GLU A 170 -2.06 11.85 22.29
N GLU A 171 -1.90 10.63 21.80
CA GLU A 171 -1.33 9.54 22.62
C GLU A 171 0.17 9.38 22.37
N ASN A 172 0.93 9.18 23.45
CA ASN A 172 2.38 9.06 23.43
C ASN A 172 2.81 7.81 22.64
N GLU A 173 3.22 7.99 21.39
CA GLU A 173 3.86 6.93 20.63
C GLU A 173 5.27 6.68 21.19
N PRO A 174 5.68 5.43 21.45
CA PRO A 174 7.03 5.13 21.91
C PRO A 174 8.06 5.60 20.89
N GLN A 175 9.06 6.35 21.34
CA GLN A 175 10.05 7.02 20.49
C GLN A 175 10.78 6.02 19.57
N TYR A 176 11.05 6.42 18.32
CA TYR A 176 11.87 5.66 17.39
C TYR A 176 13.22 5.34 18.03
N ASP A 177 13.51 4.05 18.22
CA ASP A 177 14.80 3.55 18.69
C ASP A 177 15.79 3.46 17.52
N PRO A 178 16.84 4.30 17.47
CA PRO A 178 17.85 4.32 16.41
C PRO A 178 18.72 3.06 16.35
N LEU A 179 18.67 2.18 17.36
CA LEU A 179 19.53 1.00 17.46
C LEU A 179 19.27 -0.06 16.37
N HIS A 180 18.16 0.06 15.62
CA HIS A 180 17.83 -0.85 14.52
C HIS A 180 17.52 -0.06 13.23
N PRO A 181 18.54 0.17 12.37
CA PRO A 181 18.41 0.98 11.17
C PRO A 181 17.43 0.33 10.17
N ILE A 182 16.73 1.18 9.42
CA ILE A 182 15.80 0.74 8.37
C ILE A 182 16.57 0.73 7.06
N GLU A 183 16.99 -0.45 6.60
CA GLU A 183 17.92 -0.63 5.47
C GLU A 183 17.47 0.10 4.20
N CYS A 184 16.18 0.09 3.88
CA CYS A 184 15.68 0.76 2.68
C CYS A 184 15.91 2.27 2.69
N LEU A 185 15.93 2.93 3.87
CA LEU A 185 16.23 4.37 3.97
C LEU A 185 17.67 4.68 3.57
N GLU A 186 18.58 3.72 3.76
CA GLU A 186 20.00 3.91 3.52
C GLU A 186 20.38 3.68 2.06
N SER A 187 19.72 2.72 1.38
CA SER A 187 20.23 2.16 0.12
C SER A 187 19.21 2.11 -1.03
N HIS A 188 17.89 2.12 -0.76
CA HIS A 188 16.90 1.83 -1.81
C HIS A 188 15.77 2.85 -1.96
N LEU A 189 15.36 3.55 -0.90
CA LEU A 189 14.14 4.37 -0.88
C LEU A 189 14.35 5.68 -1.64
N LYS A 190 13.96 5.68 -2.91
CA LYS A 190 14.09 6.82 -3.84
C LYS A 190 12.90 7.76 -3.80
N LYS A 191 11.70 7.27 -3.49
CA LYS A 191 10.48 8.09 -3.55
C LYS A 191 9.54 7.86 -2.37
N VAL A 192 9.11 8.95 -1.73
CA VAL A 192 8.03 8.93 -0.73
C VAL A 192 6.88 9.82 -1.21
N VAL A 193 5.64 9.34 -1.09
CA VAL A 193 4.43 10.08 -1.45
C VAL A 193 3.47 10.11 -0.28
N PHE A 194 3.11 11.31 0.18
CA PHE A 194 2.06 11.53 1.15
C PHE A 194 0.79 11.96 0.44
N LYS A 195 -0.26 11.17 0.54
CA LYS A 195 -1.59 11.47 -0.01
C LYS A 195 -2.53 11.94 1.06
N SER A 196 -3.42 12.87 0.71
CA SER A 196 -4.31 13.54 1.66
C SER A 196 -3.53 14.27 2.76
N PHE A 197 -2.37 14.84 2.43
CA PHE A 197 -1.56 15.56 3.40
C PHE A 197 -2.26 16.86 3.79
N GLN A 198 -2.47 17.06 5.09
CA GLN A 198 -3.14 18.24 5.64
C GLN A 198 -2.17 19.17 6.37
N GLY A 199 -0.95 18.70 6.68
CA GLY A 199 0.06 19.50 7.37
C GLY A 199 -0.10 19.53 8.89
N TYR A 200 -0.88 18.59 9.45
CA TYR A 200 -0.97 18.41 10.90
C TYR A 200 0.38 18.03 11.50
N ARG A 201 0.60 18.41 12.77
CA ARG A 201 1.87 18.24 13.47
C ARG A 201 2.47 16.83 13.31
N ARG A 202 1.71 15.77 13.57
CA ARG A 202 2.19 14.38 13.42
C ARG A 202 2.54 14.00 11.99
N GLN A 203 1.75 14.45 11.01
CA GLN A 203 2.06 14.20 9.59
C GLN A 203 3.38 14.87 9.20
N VAL A 204 3.61 16.08 9.71
CA VAL A 204 4.83 16.85 9.50
C VAL A 204 6.02 16.21 10.21
N GLU A 205 5.87 15.76 11.46
CA GLU A 205 6.93 15.06 12.21
C GLU A 205 7.32 13.74 11.53
N PHE A 206 6.32 12.97 11.07
CA PHE A 206 6.56 11.73 10.34
C PHE A 206 7.16 11.97 8.95
N ALA A 207 6.75 13.02 8.24
CA ALA A 207 7.39 13.42 7.00
C ALA A 207 8.85 13.87 7.25
N ARG A 208 9.09 14.70 8.29
CA ARG A 208 10.42 15.16 8.70
C ARG A 208 11.36 13.97 8.98
N PHE A 209 10.86 12.89 9.56
CA PHE A 209 11.66 11.68 9.74
C PHE A 209 12.31 11.20 8.43
N PHE A 210 11.57 11.13 7.32
CA PHE A 210 12.16 10.73 6.04
C PHE A 210 13.12 11.78 5.48
N VAL A 211 12.84 13.07 5.68
CA VAL A 211 13.76 14.16 5.29
C VAL A 211 15.12 13.96 5.96
N LEU A 212 15.13 13.67 7.26
CA LEU A 212 16.34 13.59 8.08
C LEU A 212 17.05 12.23 8.01
N ASN A 213 16.39 11.16 7.57
CA ASN A 213 16.95 9.79 7.66
C ASN A 213 17.09 9.08 6.31
N ALA A 214 16.38 9.48 5.26
CA ALA A 214 16.48 8.80 3.95
C ALA A 214 17.68 9.32 3.14
N LYS A 215 18.75 8.53 3.09
CA LYS A 215 20.06 8.91 2.52
C LYS A 215 20.08 8.92 0.99
N VAL A 216 19.23 8.11 0.35
CA VAL A 216 19.15 7.96 -1.13
C VAL A 216 17.84 8.49 -1.72
N LEU A 217 17.12 9.33 -0.99
CA LEU A 217 15.84 9.86 -1.43
C LEU A 217 16.02 10.82 -2.62
N ASP A 218 15.38 10.54 -3.75
CA ASP A 218 15.36 11.42 -4.92
C ASP A 218 14.21 12.43 -4.84
N LYS A 219 13.07 11.99 -4.30
CA LYS A 219 11.83 12.76 -4.33
C LYS A 219 10.86 12.47 -3.19
N MET A 220 10.29 13.53 -2.63
CA MET A 220 9.19 13.48 -1.67
C MET A 220 8.03 14.34 -2.19
N GLU A 221 6.86 13.72 -2.37
CA GLU A 221 5.66 14.37 -2.91
C GLU A 221 4.56 14.45 -1.84
N PHE A 222 3.88 15.59 -1.78
CA PHE A 222 2.75 15.84 -0.90
C PHE A 222 1.51 16.18 -1.75
N GLU A 223 0.57 15.25 -1.86
CA GLU A 223 -0.73 15.48 -2.49
C GLU A 223 -1.69 16.11 -1.46
N VAL A 224 -2.09 17.36 -1.73
CA VAL A 224 -2.91 18.21 -0.85
C VAL A 224 -4.26 18.53 -1.52
N TYR A 225 -5.35 18.63 -0.75
CA TYR A 225 -6.69 18.90 -1.32
C TYR A 225 -6.90 20.34 -1.73
N ASN A 226 -6.38 21.27 -0.94
CA ASN A 226 -6.57 22.70 -1.16
C ASN A 226 -5.38 23.30 -1.91
N HIS A 227 -5.62 24.42 -2.57
CA HIS A 227 -4.54 25.17 -3.20
C HIS A 227 -3.61 25.70 -2.11
N TYR A 228 -2.39 25.16 -2.05
CA TYR A 228 -1.35 25.64 -1.15
C TYR A 228 -0.80 26.94 -1.72
N ARG A 229 -1.00 28.06 -1.02
CA ARG A 229 -0.30 29.31 -1.35
C ARG A 229 1.21 29.10 -1.16
N SER A 230 2.02 29.83 -1.93
CA SER A 230 3.49 29.76 -1.85
C SER A 230 4.02 29.94 -0.42
N GLU A 231 3.41 30.83 0.36
CA GLU A 231 3.73 31.08 1.77
C GLU A 231 3.51 29.84 2.66
N MET A 232 2.44 29.08 2.43
CA MET A 232 2.15 27.86 3.17
C MET A 232 3.15 26.75 2.83
N VAL A 233 3.60 26.67 1.57
CA VAL A 233 4.66 25.75 1.15
C VAL A 233 5.97 26.09 1.84
N ALA A 234 6.35 27.37 1.88
CA ALA A 234 7.55 27.82 2.56
C ALA A 234 7.52 27.51 4.06
N TYR A 235 6.36 27.71 4.72
CA TYR A 235 6.16 27.33 6.11
C TYR A 235 6.34 25.83 6.34
N GLN A 236 5.75 24.99 5.47
CA GLN A 236 5.93 23.54 5.56
C GLN A 236 7.38 23.10 5.33
N TYR A 237 8.11 23.71 4.39
CA TYR A 237 9.53 23.40 4.19
C TYR A 237 10.38 23.69 5.43
N ARG A 238 10.10 24.78 6.15
CA ARG A 238 10.76 25.08 7.44
C ARG A 238 10.43 24.01 8.47
N LEU A 239 9.16 23.65 8.61
CA LEU A 239 8.75 22.61 9.54
C LEU A 239 9.32 21.23 9.19
N LEU A 240 9.46 20.89 7.91
CA LEU A 240 10.06 19.64 7.46
C LEU A 240 11.58 19.61 7.60
N GLN A 241 12.22 20.76 7.88
CA GLN A 241 13.66 20.91 7.92
C GLN A 241 14.35 20.43 6.63
N VAL A 242 13.81 20.81 5.47
CA VAL A 242 14.33 20.38 4.16
C VAL A 242 15.80 20.77 3.93
N GLU A 243 16.30 21.77 4.63
CA GLU A 243 17.70 22.19 4.61
C GLU A 243 18.63 21.18 5.30
N ASN A 244 18.12 20.46 6.30
CA ASN A 244 18.84 19.43 7.07
C ASN A 244 18.68 18.02 6.46
N ARG A 245 18.26 17.93 5.20
CA ARG A 245 17.97 16.65 4.54
C ARG A 245 19.18 15.73 4.46
N ALA A 246 18.97 14.43 4.71
CA ALA A 246 20.00 13.40 4.59
C ALA A 246 20.47 13.22 3.14
N SER A 247 19.52 13.16 2.19
CA SER A 247 19.82 13.13 0.76
C SER A 247 19.97 14.54 0.20
N ARG A 248 21.19 14.89 -0.22
CA ARG A 248 21.54 16.24 -0.72
C ARG A 248 20.70 16.67 -1.93
N HIS A 249 20.31 15.73 -2.79
CA HIS A 249 19.61 15.97 -4.05
C HIS A 249 18.09 15.72 -3.98
N ALA A 250 17.55 15.39 -2.81
CA ALA A 250 16.12 15.15 -2.65
C ALA A 250 15.29 16.38 -3.04
N ARG A 251 14.27 16.16 -3.88
CA ARG A 251 13.30 17.19 -4.28
C ARG A 251 12.01 17.05 -3.48
N PHE A 252 11.43 18.15 -3.03
CA PHE A 252 10.18 18.18 -2.26
C PHE A 252 9.12 18.92 -3.06
N GLU A 253 8.00 18.29 -3.36
CA GLU A 253 6.94 18.89 -4.18
C GLU A 253 5.58 18.80 -3.51
N PHE A 254 4.87 19.93 -3.42
CA PHE A 254 3.47 19.98 -3.04
C PHE A 254 2.60 20.06 -4.29
N ARG A 255 1.63 19.15 -4.42
CA ARG A 255 0.75 19.04 -5.59
C ARG A 255 -0.70 19.08 -5.14
N THR A 256 -1.49 19.96 -5.74
CA THR A 256 -2.94 19.98 -5.50
C THR A 256 -3.60 18.84 -6.28
N THR A 257 -4.38 18.01 -5.60
CA THR A 257 -5.18 16.95 -6.23
C THR A 257 -6.66 17.37 -6.28
N SER A 258 -7.20 17.48 -7.50
CA SER A 258 -8.61 17.82 -7.76
C SER A 258 -9.56 16.61 -7.79
N MET A 259 -9.06 15.38 -7.59
CA MET A 259 -9.84 14.15 -7.77
C MET A 259 -9.99 13.36 -6.45
N PRO A 260 -11.17 12.77 -6.17
CA PRO A 260 -11.32 11.82 -5.08
C PRO A 260 -10.41 10.59 -5.31
N ILE A 261 -9.73 10.17 -4.23
CA ILE A 261 -8.64 9.16 -4.20
C ILE A 261 -8.98 7.85 -4.95
N ASN A 262 -10.26 7.47 -5.02
CA ASN A 262 -10.71 6.18 -5.57
C ASN A 262 -10.36 5.96 -7.05
N MET A 263 -10.37 7.01 -7.88
CA MET A 263 -10.08 6.88 -9.34
C MET A 263 -8.59 7.07 -9.67
N SER A 264 -7.86 7.82 -8.85
CA SER A 264 -6.43 8.11 -9.08
C SER A 264 -5.49 7.00 -8.61
N MET A 265 -5.92 6.18 -7.63
CA MET A 265 -5.16 5.00 -7.17
C MET A 265 -4.97 3.92 -8.24
N ILE A 266 -5.89 3.83 -9.19
CA ILE A 266 -5.85 2.82 -10.25
C ILE A 266 -4.98 3.31 -11.41
N SER A 267 -5.14 4.57 -11.82
CA SER A 267 -4.45 5.14 -12.99
C SER A 267 -2.98 5.48 -12.78
N GLN A 268 -2.55 5.79 -11.55
CA GLN A 268 -1.14 6.09 -11.26
C GLN A 268 -0.27 4.83 -11.11
N TRP A 269 -0.88 3.65 -11.06
CA TRP A 269 -0.20 2.39 -10.83
C TRP A 269 -0.46 1.36 -11.93
N LEU A 270 -1.57 1.43 -12.68
CA LEU A 270 -1.74 0.67 -13.94
C LEU A 270 -1.08 1.41 -15.12
N PRO A 271 -0.66 0.72 -16.19
CA PRO A 271 -0.19 1.37 -17.42
C PRO A 271 -1.31 2.05 -18.23
N PHE A 272 -2.52 2.24 -17.69
CA PHE A 272 -3.67 2.76 -18.45
C PHE A 272 -4.13 4.13 -17.94
N ARG A 273 -4.14 5.10 -18.88
CA ARG A 273 -4.98 6.31 -18.78
C ARG A 273 -6.45 5.87 -18.85
N PRO A 274 -7.35 6.45 -18.03
CA PRO A 274 -8.78 6.23 -18.21
C PRO A 274 -9.18 6.78 -19.59
N ILE A 275 -9.92 5.96 -20.34
CA ILE A 275 -10.62 6.41 -21.55
C ILE A 275 -11.61 7.48 -21.08
N HIS A 276 -11.41 8.72 -21.55
CA HIS A 276 -12.35 9.80 -21.34
C HIS A 276 -13.72 9.35 -21.85
N ARG A 277 -14.76 9.57 -21.04
CA ARG A 277 -16.15 9.53 -21.53
C ARG A 277 -16.22 10.40 -22.78
N VAL A 278 -16.62 9.78 -23.89
CA VAL A 278 -17.15 10.52 -25.03
C VAL A 278 -18.52 10.99 -24.56
N ASP A 279 -18.67 12.30 -24.43
CA ASP A 279 -19.96 12.94 -24.18
C ASP A 279 -20.91 12.60 -25.34
N ALA A 280 -22.11 12.16 -25.00
CA ALA A 280 -23.25 12.08 -25.90
C ALA A 280 -24.17 13.27 -25.58
#